data_AF-A0A2D6P6U9-F1
#
_entry.id   AF-A0A2D6P6U9-F1
#
_cell.length_a   1.000
_cell.length_b   1.000
_cell.length_c   1.000
_cell.angle_alpha   90.00
_cell.angle_beta   90.00
_cell.angle_gamma   90.00
#
_symmetry.space_group_name_H-M   'P 1'
#
loop_
_entity.id
_entity.type
_entity.pdbx_description
1 polymer ?
#
loop_
_entity_poly.entity_id
_entity_poly.type
_entity_poly.pdbx_seq_one_letter_code
_entity_poly.pdbx_strand_id
1 'polypeptide(L)'
;MNEHYEKYKDTIKKVTKRNYRQRLVWLNEYLAEKACSHCGESETACLKFYPHHNKIRKLTQRKGMNEESRQEVTELMRESTIVCSNCFIKLEHDIIDIM
;
A
#
# COMPACT_ATOMS: atom_id res chain seq x y z
N MET A 1 0.41 22.26 -30.99
CA MET A 1 -0.47 21.57 -30.01
C MET A 1 -0.52 20.10 -30.44
N ASN A 2 -0.31 19.14 -29.55
CA ASN A 2 -0.20 17.73 -29.97
C ASN A 2 -1.62 17.16 -30.19
N GLU A 3 -2.09 17.09 -31.44
CA GLU A 3 -3.47 16.71 -31.80
C GLU A 3 -3.90 15.38 -31.18
N HIS A 4 -2.96 14.44 -31.05
CA HIS A 4 -3.18 13.17 -30.37
C HIS A 4 -3.51 13.36 -28.88
N TYR A 5 -2.79 14.24 -28.18
CA TYR A 5 -3.07 14.53 -26.78
C TYR A 5 -4.46 15.14 -26.61
N GLU A 6 -4.81 16.14 -27.42
CA GLU A 6 -6.13 16.79 -27.32
C GLU A 6 -7.29 15.82 -27.59
N LYS A 7 -7.12 14.90 -28.54
CA LYS A 7 -8.10 13.85 -28.85
C LYS A 7 -8.29 12.85 -27.71
N TYR A 8 -7.22 12.49 -26.99
CA TYR A 8 -7.26 11.40 -26.00
C TYR A 8 -7.11 11.86 -24.54
N LYS A 9 -6.98 13.16 -24.25
CA LYS A 9 -6.71 13.69 -22.90
C LYS A 9 -7.68 13.19 -21.83
N ASP A 10 -8.97 13.09 -22.15
CA ASP A 10 -9.98 12.65 -21.20
C ASP A 10 -9.91 11.14 -20.96
N THR A 11 -9.63 10.36 -22.01
CA THR A 11 -9.37 8.93 -21.89
C THR A 11 -8.12 8.68 -21.03
N ILE A 12 -7.04 9.41 -21.27
CA ILE A 12 -5.79 9.33 -20.48
C ILE A 12 -6.10 9.66 -19.01
N LYS A 13 -6.81 10.74 -18.71
CA LYS A 13 -7.22 11.10 -17.34
C LYS A 13 -8.05 10.00 -16.67
N LYS A 14 -9.05 9.46 -17.37
CA LYS A 14 -9.91 8.38 -16.86
C LYS A 14 -9.11 7.10 -16.55
N VAL A 15 -8.23 6.69 -17.47
CA VAL A 15 -7.39 5.49 -17.31
C VAL A 15 -6.40 5.68 -16.15
N THR A 16 -5.74 6.83 -16.06
CA THR A 16 -4.82 7.12 -14.94
C THR A 16 -5.53 7.08 -13.60
N LYS A 17 -6.73 7.68 -13.48
CA LYS A 17 -7.53 7.65 -12.24
C LYS A 17 -7.96 6.22 -11.86
N ARG A 18 -8.38 5.42 -12.85
CA ARG A 18 -8.73 4.01 -12.65
C ARG A 18 -7.52 3.21 -12.14
N ASN A 19 -6.38 3.34 -12.79
CA ASN A 19 -5.16 2.62 -12.42
C ASN A 19 -4.69 3.00 -11.01
N TYR A 20 -4.76 4.28 -10.65
CA TYR A 20 -4.46 4.74 -9.30
C TYR A 20 -5.38 4.09 -8.25
N ARG A 21 -6.70 4.07 -8.51
CA ARG A 21 -7.66 3.42 -7.61
C ARG A 21 -7.38 1.92 -7.47
N GLN A 22 -7.10 1.23 -8.56
CA GLN A 22 -6.80 -0.21 -8.53
C GLN A 22 -5.54 -0.52 -7.69
N ARG A 23 -4.52 0.36 -7.73
CA ARG A 23 -3.33 0.23 -6.88
C ARG A 23 -3.65 0.34 -5.38
N LEU A 24 -4.56 1.25 -5.02
CA LEU A 24 -5.02 1.39 -3.63
C LEU A 24 -5.85 0.20 -3.17
N VAL A 25 -6.80 -0.23 -4.02
CA VAL A 25 -7.68 -1.37 -3.74
C VAL A 25 -6.85 -2.63 -3.47
N TRP A 26 -5.81 -2.89 -4.25
CA TRP A 26 -4.95 -4.08 -4.06
C TRP A 26 -4.32 -4.18 -2.66
N LEU A 27 -3.81 -3.08 -2.11
CA LEU A 27 -3.27 -3.10 -0.73
C LEU A 27 -4.38 -3.29 0.31
N ASN A 28 -5.54 -2.68 0.09
CA ASN A 28 -6.67 -2.80 1.00
C ASN A 28 -7.24 -4.23 0.99
N GLU A 29 -7.33 -4.87 -0.17
CA GLU A 29 -7.72 -6.28 -0.31
C GLU A 29 -6.75 -7.19 0.44
N TYR A 30 -5.44 -6.95 0.35
CA TYR A 30 -4.46 -7.70 1.12
C TYR A 30 -4.64 -7.53 2.63
N LEU A 31 -4.98 -6.32 3.09
CA LEU A 31 -5.15 -6.00 4.52
C LEU A 31 -6.53 -6.39 5.08
N ALA A 32 -7.53 -6.62 4.23
CA ALA A 32 -8.92 -6.85 4.63
C ALA A 32 -9.09 -8.08 5.53
N GLU A 33 -8.23 -9.08 5.38
CA GLU A 33 -8.24 -10.32 6.17
C GLU A 33 -7.17 -10.33 7.26
N LYS A 34 -6.58 -9.17 7.57
CA LYS A 34 -5.50 -9.03 8.55
C LYS A 34 -5.96 -8.29 9.78
N ALA A 35 -5.24 -8.51 10.86
CA ALA A 35 -5.37 -7.75 12.09
C ALA A 35 -3.98 -7.38 12.60
N CYS A 36 -3.91 -6.38 13.47
CA CYS A 36 -2.71 -6.03 14.20
C CYS A 36 -2.22 -7.24 15.00
N SER A 37 -0.98 -7.66 14.75
CA SER A 37 -0.36 -8.80 15.45
C SER A 37 -0.27 -8.59 16.97
N HIS A 38 -0.21 -7.33 17.42
CA HIS A 38 -0.04 -7.00 18.83
C HIS A 38 -1.37 -6.79 19.59
N CYS A 39 -2.36 -6.10 18.98
CA CYS A 39 -3.58 -5.68 19.69
C CYS A 39 -4.90 -6.16 19.07
N GLY A 40 -4.86 -6.88 17.95
CA GLY A 40 -6.06 -7.44 17.30
C GLY A 40 -6.94 -6.43 16.54
N GLU A 41 -6.57 -5.16 16.47
CA GLU A 41 -7.27 -4.17 15.63
C GLU A 41 -7.35 -4.65 14.17
N SER A 42 -8.52 -4.55 13.55
CA SER A 42 -8.80 -5.10 12.21
C SER A 42 -9.32 -4.05 11.22
N GLU A 43 -9.53 -2.81 11.66
CA GLU A 43 -9.88 -1.72 10.76
C GLU A 43 -8.75 -1.50 9.73
N THR A 44 -9.02 -1.85 8.48
CA THR A 44 -8.06 -1.82 7.36
C THR A 44 -7.41 -0.45 7.21
N ALA A 45 -8.17 0.63 7.43
CA ALA A 45 -7.63 2.00 7.36
C ALA A 45 -6.56 2.27 8.42
N CYS A 46 -6.60 1.56 9.55
CA CYS A 46 -5.66 1.71 10.66
C CYS A 46 -4.42 0.83 10.53
N LEU A 47 -4.43 -0.18 9.66
CA LEU A 47 -3.34 -1.15 9.50
C LEU A 47 -2.14 -0.60 8.71
N LYS A 48 -0.95 -0.97 9.17
CA LYS A 48 0.35 -0.59 8.65
C LYS A 48 1.27 -1.80 8.55
N PHE A 49 2.30 -1.66 7.70
CA PHE A 49 3.34 -2.65 7.49
C PHE A 49 4.57 -2.19 8.28
N TYR A 50 4.85 -2.77 9.44
CA TYR A 50 6.06 -2.44 10.18
C TYR A 50 7.21 -3.35 9.74
N PRO A 51 8.40 -2.84 9.40
CA PRO A 51 8.81 -1.42 9.41
C PRO A 51 8.61 -0.71 8.05
N HIS A 52 8.22 -1.43 6.99
CA HIS A 52 8.35 -0.93 5.60
C HIS A 52 7.16 -0.11 5.05
N HIS A 53 6.23 0.36 5.90
CA HIS A 53 4.96 0.98 5.49
C HIS A 53 5.13 2.08 4.44
N ASN A 54 6.02 3.04 4.71
CA ASN A 54 6.24 4.19 3.84
C ASN A 54 6.85 3.78 2.49
N LYS A 55 7.74 2.77 2.49
CA LYS A 55 8.37 2.25 1.26
C LYS A 55 7.34 1.53 0.41
N ILE A 56 6.54 0.64 1.00
CA ILE A 56 5.44 -0.07 0.33
C ILE A 56 4.46 0.93 -0.31
N ARG A 57 3.93 1.89 0.45
CA ARG A 57 2.97 2.88 -0.07
C ARG A 57 3.53 3.69 -1.24
N LYS A 58 4.79 4.15 -1.16
CA LYS A 58 5.44 4.89 -2.25
C LYS A 58 5.62 4.03 -3.51
N LEU A 59 6.07 2.79 -3.35
CA LEU A 59 6.29 1.87 -4.48
C LEU A 59 4.97 1.49 -5.15
N THR A 60 3.93 1.14 -4.38
CA THR A 60 2.61 0.79 -4.92
C THR A 60 1.98 1.94 -5.71
N GLN A 61 2.19 3.19 -5.29
CA GLN A 61 1.65 4.35 -6.03
C GLN A 61 2.37 4.58 -7.36
N ARG A 62 3.67 4.26 -7.47
CA ARG A 62 4.49 4.53 -8.66
C ARG A 62 4.48 3.37 -9.65
N LYS A 63 4.60 2.14 -9.15
CA LYS A 63 4.80 0.95 -9.98
C LYS A 63 3.49 0.45 -10.62
N GLY A 64 3.63 -0.29 -11.71
CA GLY A 64 2.52 -0.91 -12.44
C GLY A 64 1.80 -1.98 -11.62
N MET A 65 0.73 -2.53 -12.18
CA MET A 65 0.00 -3.64 -11.57
C MET A 65 0.51 -5.03 -12.01
N ASN A 66 1.50 -5.09 -12.90
CA ASN A 66 2.09 -6.36 -13.30
C ASN A 66 2.95 -6.95 -12.16
N GLU A 67 3.15 -8.26 -12.22
CA GLU A 67 3.80 -9.04 -11.17
C GLU A 67 5.28 -8.67 -11.00
N GLU A 68 6.01 -8.53 -12.12
CA GLU A 68 7.42 -8.14 -12.13
C GLU A 68 7.68 -6.79 -11.45
N SER A 69 6.85 -5.77 -11.73
CA SER A 69 7.01 -4.48 -11.04
C SER A 69 6.72 -4.58 -9.55
N ARG A 70 5.88 -5.53 -9.13
CA ARG A 70 5.44 -5.67 -7.73
C ARG A 70 6.32 -6.57 -6.89
N GLN A 71 7.26 -7.31 -7.48
CA GLN A 71 8.12 -8.23 -6.75
C GLN A 71 8.77 -7.58 -5.52
N GLU A 72 9.34 -6.38 -5.67
CA GLU A 72 9.93 -5.63 -4.54
C GLU A 72 8.89 -5.27 -3.47
N VAL A 73 7.67 -4.90 -3.86
CA VAL A 73 6.61 -4.53 -2.91
C VAL A 73 6.15 -5.76 -2.15
N THR A 74 5.94 -6.86 -2.84
CA THR A 74 5.53 -8.13 -2.24
C THR A 74 6.59 -8.64 -1.26
N GLU A 75 7.88 -8.49 -1.58
CA GLU A 75 8.96 -8.89 -0.66
C GLU A 75 8.95 -8.04 0.61
N LEU A 76 8.88 -6.71 0.48
CA LEU A 76 8.76 -5.83 1.64
C LEU A 76 7.52 -6.12 2.49
N MET A 77 6.41 -6.52 1.85
CA MET A 77 5.20 -6.92 2.56
C MET A 77 5.41 -8.22 3.36
N ARG A 78 6.20 -9.17 2.85
CA ARG A 78 6.54 -10.41 3.56
C ARG A 78 7.50 -10.18 4.71
N GLU A 79 8.45 -9.26 4.53
CA GLU A 79 9.40 -8.83 5.58
C GLU A 79 8.73 -7.95 6.65
N SER A 80 7.47 -7.55 6.44
CA SER A 80 6.75 -6.67 7.37
C SER A 80 5.74 -7.43 8.22
N THR A 81 5.60 -7.00 9.47
CA THR A 81 4.50 -7.40 10.34
C THR A 81 3.35 -6.40 10.25
N ILE A 82 2.12 -6.91 10.20
CA ILE A 82 0.92 -6.07 10.19
C ILE A 82 0.61 -5.59 11.60
N VAL A 83 0.59 -4.27 11.79
CA VAL A 83 0.27 -3.62 13.06
C VAL A 83 -0.66 -2.44 12.83
N CYS A 84 -1.46 -2.07 13.83
CA CYS A 84 -2.26 -0.85 13.76
C CYS A 84 -1.38 0.39 13.94
N SER A 85 -1.93 1.56 13.61
CA SER A 85 -1.23 2.84 13.70
C SER A 85 -0.66 3.15 15.09
N ASN A 86 -1.37 2.77 16.15
CA ASN A 86 -0.91 2.98 17.52
C ASN A 86 0.25 2.03 17.89
N CYS A 87 0.16 0.75 17.51
CA CYS A 87 1.24 -0.20 17.75
C CYS A 87 2.48 0.12 16.91
N PHE A 88 2.31 0.58 15.67
CA PHE A 88 3.39 1.08 14.83
C PHE A 88 4.20 2.17 15.54
N ILE A 89 3.54 3.19 16.09
CA ILE A 89 4.20 4.30 16.81
C ILE A 89 4.92 3.76 18.06
N LYS A 90 4.28 2.85 18.79
CA LYS A 90 4.90 2.25 19.97
C LYS A 90 6.18 1.48 19.62
N LEU A 91 6.20 0.76 18.50
CA LEU A 91 7.38 0.03 18.02
C LEU A 91 8.51 0.97 17.61
N GLU A 92 8.22 2.05 16.88
CA GLU A 92 9.21 3.06 16.50
C GLU A 92 9.84 3.77 17.71
N HIS A 93 9.17 3.74 18.87
CA HIS A 93 9.64 4.31 20.12
C HIS A 93 10.07 3.25 21.15
N ASP A 94 10.25 2.00 20.74
CA ASP A 94 10.67 0.89 21.59
C ASP A 94 9.80 0.68 22.85
N ILE A 95 8.51 1.04 22.77
CA ILE A 95 7.54 0.90 23.88
C ILE A 95 6.99 -0.53 23.96
N ILE A 96 6.91 -1.23 22.83
CA ILE A 96 6.47 -2.63 22.71
C ILE A 96 7.42 -3.36 21.78
N ASP A 97 7.34 -4.70 21.77
CA ASP A 97 8.11 -5.56 20.87
C ASP A 97 7.18 -6.48 20.06
N ILE A 98 7.63 -6.88 18.86
CA ILE A 98 6.99 -7.92 18.07
C ILE A 98 7.79 -9.21 18.31
N MET A 99 7.28 -10.07 19.19
CA MET A 99 7.76 -11.46 19.32
C MET A 99 7.28 -12.34 18.19
#